data_AF-A0A1C5S1J5-F1
#
_entry.id   AF-A0A1C5S1J5-F1
#
_cell.length_a   1.000
_cell.length_b   1.000
_cell.length_c   1.000
_cell.angle_alpha   90.00
_cell.angle_beta   90.00
_cell.angle_gamma   90.00
#
_symmetry.space_group_name_H-M   'P 1'
#
loop_
_entity.id
_entity.type
_entity.pdbx_description
1 polymer ?
#
loop_
_entity_poly.entity_id
_entity_poly.type
_entity_poly.pdbx_seq_one_letter_code
_entity_poly.pdbx_strand_id
1 'polypeptide(L)'
;MNILDYIPTGHKNAVSRRWLQTATRLNDRKIRDMISAVNTGGEDNELIINLQDGKGYFRPAPGEDRLVGVWKAMESSRRKSVNANVEAAQRYLNRNKKPCKKSESELEKNQITMDEWLASLNGGG
;
A
#
# COMPACT_ATOMS: atom_id res chain seq x y z
N MET A 1 8.47 25.16 -3.46
CA MET A 1 7.61 25.36 -2.27
C MET A 1 7.53 24.06 -1.51
N ASN A 2 7.84 24.07 -0.22
CA ASN A 2 7.84 22.89 0.62
C ASN A 2 6.58 22.89 1.52
N ILE A 3 5.88 21.77 1.60
CA ILE A 3 4.67 21.65 2.44
C ILE A 3 5.02 21.56 3.93
N LEU A 4 6.23 21.11 4.25
CA LEU A 4 6.72 20.95 5.63
C LEU A 4 6.83 22.27 6.39
N ASP A 5 7.08 23.37 5.66
CA ASP A 5 7.14 24.72 6.21
C ASP A 5 5.78 25.16 6.80
N TYR A 6 4.69 24.51 6.39
CA TYR A 6 3.32 24.81 6.81
C TYR A 6 2.77 23.78 7.80
N ILE A 7 3.45 22.64 7.99
CA ILE A 7 2.97 21.56 8.85
C ILE A 7 3.86 21.49 10.10
N PRO A 8 3.36 21.91 11.26
CA PRO A 8 4.14 21.92 12.49
C PRO A 8 4.34 20.51 13.06
N THR A 9 5.32 20.40 13.94
CA THR A 9 5.62 19.19 14.70
C THR A 9 4.78 19.14 15.98
N GLY A 10 4.29 17.94 16.33
CA GLY A 10 3.47 17.68 17.50
C GLY A 10 1.96 17.72 17.22
N HIS A 11 1.21 16.75 17.75
CA HIS A 11 -0.24 16.63 17.56
C HIS A 11 -1.01 17.86 18.05
N LYS A 12 -0.56 18.48 19.14
CA LYS A 12 -1.15 19.70 19.69
C LYS A 12 -1.16 20.88 18.72
N ASN A 13 -0.25 20.88 17.74
CA ASN A 13 -0.06 21.96 16.78
C ASN A 13 -0.73 21.66 15.43
N ALA A 14 -1.45 20.54 15.30
CA ALA A 14 -2.01 20.11 14.02
C ALA A 14 -2.83 21.21 13.32
N VAL A 15 -2.64 21.29 12.00
CA VAL A 15 -3.25 22.32 11.17
C VAL A 15 -4.38 21.76 10.33
N SER A 16 -5.47 22.50 10.27
CA SER A 16 -6.63 22.11 9.47
C SER A 16 -6.33 22.18 7.97
N ARG A 17 -7.04 21.35 7.20
CA ARG A 17 -7.02 21.40 5.73
C ARG A 17 -7.36 22.78 5.18
N ARG A 18 -8.35 23.45 5.75
CA ARG A 18 -8.76 24.80 5.32
C ARG A 18 -7.65 25.82 5.53
N TRP A 19 -6.97 25.74 6.68
CA TRP A 19 -5.83 26.60 6.96
C TRP A 19 -4.70 26.38 5.93
N LEU A 20 -4.39 25.13 5.60
CA LEU A 20 -3.39 24.81 4.57
C LEU A 20 -3.76 25.40 3.20
N GLN A 21 -5.02 25.33 2.79
CA GLN A 21 -5.49 25.95 1.55
C GLN A 21 -5.31 27.47 1.55
N THR A 22 -5.64 28.13 2.66
CA THR A 22 -5.49 29.59 2.79
C THR A 22 -4.02 30.00 2.81
N ALA A 23 -3.19 29.31 3.59
CA ALA A 23 -1.78 29.64 3.75
C ALA A 23 -0.96 29.39 2.47
N THR A 24 -1.24 28.29 1.77
CA THR A 24 -0.50 27.91 0.56
C THR A 24 -1.11 28.48 -0.73
N ARG A 25 -2.37 28.93 -0.69
CA ARG A 25 -3.20 29.27 -1.87
C ARG A 25 -3.33 28.11 -2.87
N LEU A 26 -3.15 26.88 -2.40
CA LEU A 26 -3.31 25.67 -3.20
C LEU A 26 -4.68 25.05 -2.97
N ASN A 27 -5.17 24.34 -3.98
CA ASN A 27 -6.36 23.51 -3.83
C ASN A 27 -6.07 22.25 -3.00
N ASP A 28 -7.13 21.62 -2.50
CA ASP A 28 -7.03 20.45 -1.60
C ASP A 28 -6.29 19.28 -2.28
N ARG A 29 -6.55 19.05 -3.57
CA ARG A 29 -5.90 17.97 -4.32
C ARG A 29 -4.38 18.14 -4.31
N LYS A 30 -3.89 19.34 -4.64
CA LYS A 30 -2.45 19.61 -4.65
C LYS A 30 -1.81 19.46 -3.28
N ILE A 31 -2.49 19.89 -2.22
CA ILE A 31 -2.02 19.70 -0.83
C ILE A 31 -1.91 18.21 -0.50
N ARG A 32 -2.93 17.41 -0.84
CA ARG A 32 -2.91 15.95 -0.62
C ARG A 32 -1.80 15.27 -1.41
N ASP A 33 -1.56 15.68 -2.65
CA ASP A 33 -0.49 15.14 -3.49
C ASP A 33 0.88 15.46 -2.88
N MET A 34 1.09 16.68 -2.37
CA MET A 34 2.33 17.07 -1.69
C MET A 34 2.56 16.29 -0.39
N ILE A 35 1.51 16.10 0.43
CA ILE A 35 1.58 15.28 1.64
C ILE A 35 1.92 13.83 1.29
N SER A 36 1.30 13.29 0.23
CA SER A 36 1.60 11.94 -0.24
C SER A 36 3.06 11.83 -0.69
N ALA A 37 3.56 12.82 -1.44
CA ALA A 37 4.93 12.83 -1.95
C ALA A 37 5.96 12.81 -0.81
N VAL A 38 5.73 13.56 0.28
CA VAL A 38 6.56 13.50 1.49
C VAL A 38 6.55 12.08 2.07
N ASN A 39 5.36 11.53 2.34
CA ASN A 39 5.24 10.23 3.00
C ASN A 39 5.76 9.05 2.15
N THR A 40 5.80 9.19 0.81
CA THR A 40 6.34 8.16 -0.09
C THR A 40 7.79 8.43 -0.51
N GLY A 41 8.34 9.59 -0.18
CA GLY A 41 9.65 10.06 -0.63
C GLY A 41 10.84 9.29 -0.05
N GLY A 42 10.61 8.52 1.02
CA GLY A 42 11.63 7.64 1.61
C GLY A 42 12.56 8.33 2.62
N GLU A 43 12.26 9.57 3.02
CA GLU A 43 12.96 10.22 4.12
C GLU A 43 12.41 9.69 5.46
N ASP A 44 13.15 8.80 6.12
CA ASP A 44 12.71 8.12 7.35
C ASP A 44 12.33 9.07 8.50
N ASN A 45 12.82 10.31 8.47
CA ASN A 45 12.55 11.34 9.47
C ASN A 45 11.33 12.22 9.16
N GLU A 46 10.72 12.05 7.98
CA GLU A 46 9.62 12.89 7.53
C GLU A 46 8.33 12.09 7.39
N LEU A 47 7.37 12.41 8.26
CA LEU A 47 6.05 11.80 8.22
C LEU A 47 4.98 12.83 8.55
N ILE A 48 3.95 12.92 7.70
CA ILE A 48 2.78 13.76 7.91
C ILE A 48 1.57 12.86 8.11
N ILE A 49 0.94 12.96 9.28
CA ILE A 49 -0.24 12.14 9.62
C ILE A 49 -1.45 12.99 9.96
N ASN A 50 -2.63 12.38 9.86
CA ASN A 50 -3.90 12.94 10.33
C ASN A 50 -4.70 11.81 10.98
N LEU A 51 -5.06 12.00 12.25
CA LEU A 51 -5.74 11.00 13.08
C LEU A 51 -7.27 10.99 12.92
N GLN A 52 -7.81 11.84 12.03
CA GLN A 52 -9.26 12.00 11.82
C GLN A 52 -10.02 12.43 13.09
N ASP A 53 -9.32 13.06 14.03
CA ASP A 53 -9.87 13.59 15.28
C ASP A 53 -10.35 15.05 15.17
N GLY A 54 -10.35 15.59 13.95
CA GLY A 54 -10.74 16.96 13.65
C GLY A 54 -9.62 18.00 13.76
N LYS A 55 -8.44 17.67 14.31
CA LYS A 55 -7.35 18.65 14.46
C LYS A 55 -6.59 18.90 13.16
N GLY A 56 -6.44 17.87 12.32
CA GLY A 56 -5.85 17.98 10.99
C GLY A 56 -4.49 17.32 10.87
N TYR A 57 -3.59 17.93 10.10
CA TYR A 57 -2.30 17.36 9.72
C TYR A 57 -1.17 17.87 10.62
N PHE A 58 -0.25 17.00 10.99
CA PHE A 58 0.95 17.33 11.76
C PHE A 58 2.10 16.36 11.47
N ARG A 59 3.31 16.77 11.84
CA ARG A 59 4.47 15.88 11.91
C ARG A 59 4.61 15.33 13.33
N PRO A 60 4.73 14.01 13.55
CA PRO A 60 4.92 13.46 14.89
C PRO A 60 6.14 14.05 15.59
N ALA A 61 5.99 14.45 16.85
CA ALA A 61 7.12 14.85 17.70
C ALA A 61 7.82 13.60 18.30
N PRO A 62 9.09 13.73 18.76
CA PRO A 62 9.72 12.69 19.58
C PRO A 62 8.82 12.33 20.77
N GLY A 63 8.54 11.03 20.95
CA GLY A 63 7.63 10.52 21.99
C GLY A 63 6.16 10.39 21.58
N GLU A 64 5.79 10.77 20.35
CA GLU A 64 4.43 10.58 19.80
C GLU A 64 4.29 9.29 18.97
N ASP A 65 5.19 8.31 19.12
CA ASP A 65 5.20 7.05 18.36
C ASP A 65 3.87 6.28 18.44
N ARG A 66 3.18 6.39 19.59
CA ARG A 66 1.84 5.82 19.77
C ARG A 66 0.85 6.35 18.73
N LEU A 67 0.91 7.64 18.39
CA LEU A 67 0.04 8.26 17.39
C LEU A 67 0.36 7.75 15.99
N VAL A 68 1.63 7.53 15.68
CA VAL A 68 2.07 6.88 14.44
C VAL A 68 1.52 5.47 14.35
N GLY A 69 1.57 4.70 15.44
CA GLY A 69 0.99 3.36 15.52
C GLY A 69 -0.53 3.35 15.26
N VAL A 70 -1.27 4.31 15.84
CA VAL A 70 -2.70 4.48 15.60
C VAL A 70 -2.98 4.79 14.13
N TRP A 71 -2.26 5.76 13.55
CA TRP A 71 -2.41 6.12 12.15
C TRP A 71 -2.10 4.94 11.21
N LYS A 72 -1.02 4.19 11.49
CA LYS A 72 -0.66 2.97 10.75
C LYS A 72 -1.78 1.92 10.80
N ALA A 73 -2.43 1.74 11.95
CA ALA A 73 -3.55 0.82 12.08
C ALA A 73 -4.77 1.28 11.26
N MET A 74 -5.06 2.59 11.25
CA MET A 74 -6.11 3.18 10.41
C MET A 74 -5.83 2.93 8.93
N GLU A 75 -4.62 3.24 8.45
CA GLU A 75 -4.25 3.08 7.04
C GLU A 75 -4.25 1.60 6.63
N SER A 76 -3.78 0.71 7.52
CA SER A 76 -3.83 -0.74 7.31
C SER A 76 -5.27 -1.25 7.18
N SER A 77 -6.21 -0.71 7.97
CA SER A 77 -7.64 -1.03 7.85
C SER A 77 -8.22 -0.54 6.53
N ARG A 78 -7.90 0.71 6.13
CA ARG A 78 -8.32 1.25 4.82
C ARG A 78 -7.81 0.39 3.68
N ARG A 79 -6.53 -0.02 3.72
CA ARG A 79 -5.93 -0.93 2.73
C ARG A 79 -6.68 -2.26 2.64
N LYS A 80 -7.04 -2.87 3.77
CA LYS A 80 -7.84 -4.12 3.78
C LYS A 80 -9.18 -3.93 3.08
N SER A 81 -9.88 -2.84 3.37
CA SER A 81 -11.16 -2.52 2.72
C SER A 81 -11.01 -2.30 1.21
N VAL A 82 -9.98 -1.57 0.77
CA VAL A 82 -9.68 -1.38 -0.66
C VAL A 82 -9.39 -2.71 -1.34
N ASN A 83 -8.55 -3.56 -0.73
CA ASN A 83 -8.24 -4.89 -1.28
C ASN A 83 -9.50 -5.76 -1.42
N ALA A 84 -10.37 -5.77 -0.41
CA ALA A 84 -11.64 -6.51 -0.47
C ALA A 84 -12.53 -6.04 -1.63
N ASN A 85 -12.56 -4.73 -1.91
CA ASN A 85 -13.30 -4.18 -3.06
C ASN A 85 -12.68 -4.61 -4.39
N VAL A 86 -11.34 -4.63 -4.50
CA VAL A 86 -10.64 -5.10 -5.70
C VAL A 86 -10.91 -6.59 -5.94
N GLU A 87 -10.87 -7.41 -4.89
CA GLU A 87 -11.22 -8.84 -4.98
C GLU A 87 -12.68 -9.05 -5.40
N ALA A 88 -13.61 -8.25 -4.88
CA ALA A 88 -15.01 -8.29 -5.30
C ALA A 88 -15.16 -7.96 -6.79
N ALA A 89 -14.48 -6.93 -7.27
CA ALA A 89 -14.43 -6.59 -8.69
C ALA A 89 -13.82 -7.72 -9.54
N GLN A 90 -12.76 -8.37 -9.05
CA GLN A 90 -12.14 -9.49 -9.74
C GLN A 90 -13.07 -10.71 -9.86
N ARG A 91 -13.80 -11.04 -8.78
CA ARG A 91 -14.84 -12.07 -8.79
C ARG A 91 -15.94 -11.73 -9.79
N TYR A 92 -16.40 -10.48 -9.81
CA TYR A 92 -17.40 -10.01 -10.77
C TYR A 92 -16.92 -10.20 -12.23
N LEU A 93 -15.68 -9.82 -12.54
CA LEU A 93 -15.12 -9.99 -13.89
C LEU A 93 -14.92 -11.46 -14.29
N ASN A 94 -14.70 -12.36 -13.33
CA ASN A 94 -14.45 -13.77 -13.59
C ASN A 94 -15.72 -14.64 -13.53
N ARG A 95 -16.89 -14.10 -13.15
CA ARG A 95 -18.14 -14.86 -12.91
C ARG A 95 -18.60 -15.76 -14.06
N ASN A 96 -18.33 -15.36 -15.31
CA ASN A 96 -18.75 -16.08 -16.51
C ASN A 96 -17.58 -16.78 -17.22
N LYS A 97 -16.36 -16.69 -16.68
CA LYS A 97 -15.20 -17.35 -17.29
C LYS A 97 -15.32 -18.85 -17.00
N LYS A 98 -15.39 -19.66 -18.06
CA LYS A 98 -15.22 -21.11 -17.92
C LYS A 98 -13.86 -21.37 -17.27
N PRO A 99 -13.73 -22.39 -16.39
CA PRO A 99 -12.43 -22.76 -15.86
C PRO A 99 -11.51 -23.05 -17.04
N CYS A 100 -10.44 -22.26 -17.18
CA CYS A 100 -9.34 -22.63 -18.03
C CYS A 100 -8.80 -23.95 -17.47
N LYS A 101 -8.86 -25.03 -18.25
CA LYS A 101 -8.13 -26.26 -17.88
C LYS A 101 -6.68 -25.83 -17.67
N LYS A 102 -6.10 -26.11 -16.49
CA LYS A 102 -4.66 -25.92 -16.31
C LYS A 102 -3.98 -26.67 -17.45
N SER A 103 -3.32 -25.96 -18.34
CA SER A 103 -2.40 -26.60 -19.28
C SER A 103 -1.29 -27.19 -18.41
N GLU A 104 -1.17 -28.52 -18.41
CA GLU A 104 -0.01 -29.21 -17.82
C GLU A 104 1.25 -28.43 -18.20
N SER A 105 2.02 -28.02 -17.19
CA SER A 105 3.23 -27.24 -17.46
C SER A 105 4.20 -28.12 -18.23
N GLU A 106 4.98 -27.55 -19.16
CA GLU A 106 6.00 -28.33 -19.87
C GLU A 106 7.01 -28.97 -18.89
N LEU A 107 7.19 -28.36 -17.70
CA LEU A 107 7.96 -28.92 -16.60
C LEU A 107 7.34 -30.19 -16.00
N GLU A 108 6.01 -30.27 -15.88
CA GLU A 108 5.32 -31.49 -15.44
C GLU A 108 5.39 -32.59 -16.50
N LYS A 109 5.34 -32.25 -17.79
CA LYS A 109 5.45 -33.23 -18.90
C LYS A 109 6.85 -33.80 -19.07
N ASN A 110 7.87 -33.03 -18.72
CA ASN A 110 9.27 -33.41 -18.92
C ASN A 110 9.91 -34.05 -17.68
N GLN A 111 9.16 -34.26 -16.60
CA GLN A 111 9.63 -35.01 -15.45
C GLN A 111 9.47 -36.51 -15.72
N ILE A 112 10.60 -37.23 -15.73
CA ILE A 112 10.61 -38.69 -15.69
C ILE A 112 10.79 -39.15 -14.25
N THR A 113 10.12 -40.25 -13.91
CA THR A 113 10.26 -40.90 -12.61
C THR A 113 11.63 -41.60 -12.49
N MET A 114 12.09 -41.87 -11.27
CA MET A 114 13.38 -42.52 -11.06
C MET A 114 13.42 -43.93 -11.66
N ASP A 115 12.29 -44.63 -11.70
CA ASP A 115 12.14 -45.94 -12.35
C ASP A 115 12.26 -45.84 -13.88
N GLU A 116 11.64 -44.84 -14.50
CA GLU A 116 11.78 -44.56 -15.94
C GLU A 116 13.22 -44.19 -16.31
N TRP A 117 13.91 -43.44 -15.45
CA TRP A 117 15.33 -43.12 -15.63
C TRP A 117 16.21 -44.37 -15.55
N LEU A 118 16.01 -45.23 -14.54
CA LEU A 118 16.73 -46.50 -14.41
C LEU A 118 16.47 -47.45 -15.59
N ALA A 119 15.23 -47.50 -16.10
CA ALA A 119 14.87 -48.28 -17.27
C ALA A 119 15.58 -47.77 -18.55
N SER A 120 15.74 -46.45 -18.69
CA SER A 120 16.43 -45.85 -19.84
C SER A 120 17.92 -46.23 -19.92
N LEU A 121 18.57 -46.48 -18.78
CA LEU A 121 19.98 -46.87 -18.71
C LEU A 121 20.22 -48.35 -19.07
N ASN A 122 19.22 -49.20 -18.88
CA ASN A 122 19.33 -50.65 -19.10
C ASN A 122 18.83 -51.10 -20.49
N GLY A 123 18.23 -50.20 -21.28
CA GLY A 123 17.63 -50.51 -22.59
C GLY A 123 18.53 -50.25 -23.81
N GLY A 124 19.75 -49.75 -23.62
CA GLY A 124 20.70 -49.46 -24.71
C GLY A 124 21.61 -50.65 -25.00
N GLY A 125 21.06 -51.70 -25.62
CA GLY A 125 21.81 -52.82 -26.23
C GLY A 125 22.01 -52.61 -27.73
#